data_AF-A0A7C7A326-F1
#
_entry.id   AF-A0A7C7A326-F1
#
_cell.length_a   1.000
_cell.length_b   1.000
_cell.length_c   1.000
_cell.angle_alpha   90.00
_cell.angle_beta   90.00
_cell.angle_gamma   90.00
#
_symmetry.space_group_name_H-M   'P 1'
#
loop_
_entity.id
_entity.type
_entity.pdbx_description
1 polymer ?
#
loop_
_entity_poly.entity_id
_entity_poly.type
_entity_poly.pdbx_seq_one_letter_code
_entity_poly.pdbx_strand_id
1 'polypeptide(L)'
;EQVLLPEEILESVLELTKNRLPEYGNFDPIEDIQVLTPMKKGLVGVISLNDSLQALLNPPDRHKQECNYRSHIFREGDKVMQIKNNYDKEVFNGDLGRISKIDDEDRVLVTFADVWQEREVLYQGQELEELSLSYALSIHKSQGSEFPVVIMPITTMHYVMLQRNLLYTAVTRAKKLLVLVGTKQALTISIQSNRSVRRYGHLSDRLIEEFSQAVYST
;
A
#
# COMPACT_ATOMS: atom_id res chain seq x y z
N GLU A 1 11.61 24.39 -15.09
CA GLU A 1 10.83 23.22 -14.63
C GLU A 1 10.51 23.41 -13.16
N GLN A 2 9.25 23.22 -12.77
CA GLN A 2 8.85 23.39 -11.37
C GLN A 2 9.30 22.15 -10.59
N VAL A 3 10.27 22.34 -9.69
CA VAL A 3 10.68 21.30 -8.74
C VAL A 3 9.63 21.31 -7.63
N LEU A 4 8.77 20.30 -7.59
CA LEU A 4 7.85 20.10 -6.48
C LEU A 4 8.63 19.55 -5.29
N LEU A 5 8.56 20.26 -4.17
CA LEU A 5 9.15 19.82 -2.92
C LEU A 5 8.37 18.62 -2.35
N PRO A 6 9.01 17.72 -1.59
CA PRO A 6 8.33 16.59 -0.97
C PRO A 6 7.13 17.00 -0.12
N GLU A 7 7.19 18.15 0.55
CA GLU A 7 6.14 18.73 1.38
C GLU A 7 4.90 19.05 0.54
N GLU A 8 5.09 19.70 -0.61
CA GLU A 8 4.01 20.06 -1.53
C GLU A 8 3.34 18.81 -2.12
N ILE A 9 4.11 17.73 -2.35
CA ILE A 9 3.58 16.44 -2.80
C ILE A 9 2.73 15.81 -1.69
N LEU A 10 3.23 15.80 -0.45
CA LEU A 10 2.48 15.29 0.70
C LEU A 10 1.16 16.06 0.87
N GLU A 11 1.20 17.39 0.92
CA GLU A 11 0.01 18.24 1.02
C GLU A 11 -0.99 17.97 -0.10
N SER A 12 -0.49 17.85 -1.34
CA SER A 12 -1.34 17.52 -2.50
C SER A 12 -2.01 16.16 -2.35
N VAL A 13 -1.30 15.15 -1.83
CA VAL A 13 -1.87 13.81 -1.58
C VAL A 13 -2.95 13.89 -0.52
N LEU A 14 -2.70 14.58 0.60
CA LEU A 14 -3.67 14.74 1.68
C LEU A 14 -4.94 15.46 1.20
N GLU A 15 -4.78 16.54 0.45
CA GLU A 15 -5.89 17.32 -0.13
C GLU A 15 -6.69 16.52 -1.16
N LEU A 16 -6.01 15.73 -1.99
CA LEU A 16 -6.67 14.83 -2.95
C LEU A 16 -7.51 13.78 -2.22
N THR A 17 -6.96 13.15 -1.18
CA THR A 17 -7.65 12.08 -0.44
C THR A 17 -8.87 12.62 0.31
N LYS A 18 -8.75 13.75 1.01
CA LYS A 18 -9.83 14.25 1.88
C LYS A 18 -10.94 15.00 1.14
N ASN A 19 -10.60 15.82 0.16
CA ASN A 19 -11.55 16.77 -0.44
C ASN A 19 -11.75 16.51 -1.93
N ARG A 20 -10.70 16.66 -2.74
CA ARG A 20 -10.86 16.78 -4.20
C ARG A 20 -11.41 15.52 -4.86
N LEU A 21 -10.98 14.33 -4.43
CA LEU A 21 -11.46 13.07 -5.02
C LEU A 21 -12.86 12.68 -4.52
N PRO A 22 -13.16 12.77 -3.21
CA PRO A 22 -14.53 12.62 -2.72
C PRO A 22 -15.51 13.56 -3.43
N GLU A 23 -15.18 14.84 -3.61
CA GLU A 23 -16.02 15.80 -4.33
C GLU A 23 -16.16 15.49 -5.82
N TYR A 24 -15.10 14.99 -6.45
CA TYR A 24 -15.09 14.69 -7.89
C TYR A 24 -15.96 13.48 -8.26
N GLY A 25 -15.94 12.43 -7.44
CA GLY A 25 -16.53 11.13 -7.81
C GLY A 25 -17.33 10.42 -6.72
N ASN A 26 -17.61 11.10 -5.60
CA ASN A 26 -18.25 10.52 -4.41
C ASN A 26 -17.52 9.26 -3.91
N PHE A 27 -16.19 9.29 -3.94
CA PHE A 27 -15.34 8.22 -3.43
C PHE A 27 -15.22 8.34 -1.91
N ASP A 28 -15.34 7.20 -1.22
CA ASP A 28 -15.03 7.14 0.21
C ASP A 28 -13.51 7.32 0.44
N PRO A 29 -13.08 8.29 1.25
CA PRO A 29 -11.65 8.56 1.50
C PRO A 29 -10.86 7.39 2.08
N ILE A 30 -11.51 6.49 2.82
CA ILE A 30 -10.89 5.38 3.53
C ILE A 30 -11.01 4.09 2.70
N GLU A 31 -12.19 3.81 2.15
CA GLU A 31 -12.48 2.54 1.48
C GLU A 31 -12.09 2.56 -0.01
N ASP A 32 -12.40 3.64 -0.73
CA ASP A 32 -12.23 3.71 -2.18
C ASP A 32 -10.86 4.22 -2.63
N ILE A 33 -10.23 5.07 -1.82
CA ILE A 33 -8.97 5.74 -2.15
C ILE A 33 -7.79 5.03 -1.49
N GLN A 34 -6.81 4.63 -2.29
CA GLN A 34 -5.57 4.04 -1.80
C GLN A 34 -4.36 4.85 -2.23
N VAL A 35 -3.52 5.23 -1.27
CA VAL A 35 -2.21 5.82 -1.57
C VAL A 35 -1.18 4.70 -1.78
N LEU A 36 -0.53 4.69 -2.93
CA LEU A 36 0.54 3.75 -3.26
C LEU A 36 1.86 4.49 -3.47
N THR A 37 2.90 4.12 -2.73
CA THR A 37 4.22 4.76 -2.81
C THR A 37 5.33 3.74 -3.12
N PRO A 38 6.36 4.12 -3.89
CA PRO A 38 7.49 3.24 -4.17
C PRO A 38 8.42 3.04 -2.96
N MET A 39 8.38 3.92 -1.94
CA MET A 39 9.32 3.90 -0.83
C MET A 39 8.65 3.73 0.53
N LYS A 40 9.34 3.04 1.45
CA LYS A 40 8.88 2.90 2.84
C LYS A 40 9.20 4.13 3.71
N LYS A 41 10.39 4.73 3.51
CA LYS A 41 10.92 5.86 4.28
C LYS A 41 10.89 7.15 3.46
N GLY A 42 11.00 8.28 4.14
CA GLY A 42 10.93 9.63 3.57
C GLY A 42 9.54 10.25 3.73
N LEU A 43 9.44 11.54 3.43
CA LEU A 43 8.22 12.33 3.67
C LEU A 43 7.00 11.84 2.88
N VAL A 44 7.25 11.30 1.68
CA VAL A 44 6.24 10.66 0.81
C VAL A 44 6.37 9.13 0.80
N GLY A 45 6.97 8.57 1.85
CA GLY A 45 7.08 7.13 2.09
C GLY A 45 5.92 6.59 2.93
N VAL A 46 5.75 5.26 2.93
CA VAL A 46 4.64 4.57 3.61
C VAL A 46 4.43 5.03 5.05
N ILE A 47 5.51 5.17 5.83
CA ILE A 47 5.42 5.51 7.26
C ILE A 47 4.84 6.92 7.42
N SER A 48 5.49 7.93 6.84
CA SER A 48 5.08 9.33 6.95
C SER A 48 3.68 9.58 6.37
N LEU A 49 3.34 8.89 5.27
CA LEU A 49 2.02 8.98 4.67
C LEU A 49 0.94 8.36 5.56
N ASN A 50 1.19 7.19 6.16
CA ASN A 50 0.24 6.59 7.09
C ASN A 50 -0.01 7.49 8.30
N ASP A 51 1.04 8.04 8.90
CA ASP A 51 0.90 8.94 10.05
C ASP A 51 0.06 10.18 9.69
N SER A 52 0.36 10.79 8.54
CA SER A 52 -0.34 11.99 8.07
C SER A 52 -1.80 11.71 7.66
N LEU A 53 -2.05 10.58 6.98
CA LEU A 53 -3.38 10.17 6.55
C LEU A 53 -4.23 9.71 7.73
N GLN A 54 -3.66 9.02 8.70
CA GLN A 54 -4.37 8.65 9.93
C GLN A 54 -4.80 9.90 10.69
N ALA A 55 -3.90 10.86 10.91
CA ALA A 55 -4.24 12.13 11.55
C ALA A 55 -5.32 12.92 10.79
N LEU A 56 -5.36 12.79 9.47
CA LEU A 56 -6.31 13.48 8.61
C LEU A 56 -7.70 12.82 8.56
N LEU A 57 -7.73 11.49 8.41
CA LEU A 57 -8.93 10.70 8.13
C LEU A 57 -9.54 10.07 9.39
N ASN A 58 -8.71 9.77 10.38
CA ASN A 58 -9.13 9.23 11.66
C ASN A 58 -8.45 9.98 12.80
N PRO A 59 -8.72 11.28 13.02
CA PRO A 59 -8.04 12.07 14.05
C PRO A 59 -8.30 11.52 15.47
N PRO A 60 -7.40 11.83 16.44
CA PRO A 60 -7.62 11.54 17.85
C PRO A 60 -8.95 12.12 18.34
N ASP A 61 -9.71 11.33 19.10
CA ASP A 61 -10.99 11.73 19.66
C ASP A 61 -11.13 11.16 21.07
N ARG A 62 -11.74 11.90 22.00
CA ARG A 62 -11.95 11.46 23.39
C ARG A 62 -12.88 10.26 23.52
N HIS A 63 -13.68 9.99 22.49
CA HIS A 63 -14.61 8.88 22.43
C HIS A 63 -14.04 7.65 21.73
N LYS A 64 -12.80 7.70 21.26
CA LYS A 64 -12.10 6.57 20.64
C LYS A 64 -10.97 6.10 21.52
N GLN A 65 -10.82 4.79 21.61
CA GLN A 65 -9.66 4.20 22.25
C GLN A 65 -8.46 4.17 21.29
N GLU A 66 -7.27 4.28 21.86
CA GLU A 66 -5.99 4.21 21.16
C GLU A 66 -5.07 3.21 21.85
N CYS A 67 -4.38 2.38 21.07
CA CYS A 67 -3.35 1.48 21.54
C CYS A 67 -1.99 1.96 21.02
N ASN A 68 -1.09 2.31 21.95
CA ASN A 68 0.27 2.70 21.62
C ASN A 68 1.17 1.46 21.65
N TYR A 69 1.63 1.01 20.48
CA TYR A 69 2.52 -0.13 20.38
C TYR A 69 3.80 0.22 19.59
N ARG A 70 4.93 0.26 20.31
CA ARG A 70 6.25 0.67 19.79
C ARG A 70 6.21 2.05 19.13
N SER A 71 6.30 2.10 17.80
CA SER A 71 6.32 3.33 17.00
C SER A 71 4.99 3.59 16.29
N HIS A 72 3.96 2.79 16.58
CA HIS A 72 2.65 2.88 15.96
C HIS A 72 1.59 3.22 17.01
N ILE A 73 0.69 4.10 16.62
CA ILE A 73 -0.52 4.40 17.37
C ILE A 73 -1.65 3.80 16.55
N PHE A 74 -2.34 2.82 17.11
CA PHE A 74 -3.54 2.26 16.54
C PHE A 74 -4.75 2.94 17.18
N ARG A 75 -5.77 3.24 16.39
CA ARG A 75 -6.98 3.92 16.81
C ARG A 75 -8.20 3.16 16.29
N GLU A 76 -9.27 3.15 17.07
CA GLU A 76 -10.55 2.63 16.59
C GLU A 76 -10.95 3.28 15.26
N GLY A 77 -11.38 2.46 14.31
CA GLY A 77 -11.71 2.85 12.95
C GLY A 77 -10.54 2.87 11.96
N ASP A 78 -9.30 2.63 12.41
CA ASP A 78 -8.13 2.62 11.52
C ASP A 78 -8.20 1.52 10.47
N LYS A 79 -7.73 1.87 9.27
CA LYS A 79 -7.47 0.91 8.20
C LYS A 79 -6.10 0.26 8.44
N VAL A 80 -6.09 -1.06 8.58
CA VAL A 80 -4.89 -1.86 8.86
C VAL A 80 -4.69 -2.96 7.83
N MET A 81 -3.50 -3.54 7.83
CA MET A 81 -3.13 -4.68 7.00
C MET A 81 -2.31 -5.66 7.82
N GLN A 82 -2.60 -6.95 7.66
CA GLN A 82 -1.80 -8.03 8.19
C GLN A 82 -0.48 -8.14 7.39
N ILE A 83 0.67 -8.16 8.06
CA ILE A 83 1.99 -8.17 7.40
C ILE A 83 2.72 -9.51 7.45
N LYS A 84 2.20 -10.48 8.22
CA LYS A 84 2.76 -11.82 8.38
C LYS A 84 1.61 -12.85 8.43
N ASN A 85 1.79 -14.01 7.81
CA ASN A 85 0.78 -15.06 7.91
C ASN A 85 0.65 -15.56 9.35
N ASN A 86 -0.58 -15.64 9.85
CA ASN A 86 -0.92 -16.24 11.11
C ASN A 86 -1.97 -17.33 10.84
N TYR A 87 -1.51 -18.58 10.83
CA TYR A 87 -2.35 -19.72 10.46
C TYR A 87 -3.37 -20.09 11.54
N ASP A 88 -3.05 -19.83 12.82
CA ASP A 88 -3.96 -20.11 13.93
C ASP A 88 -5.19 -19.19 13.88
N LYS A 89 -4.98 -17.96 13.44
CA LYS A 89 -6.01 -16.94 13.22
C LYS A 89 -6.49 -16.87 11.78
N GLU A 90 -6.00 -17.74 10.91
CA GLU A 90 -6.21 -17.80 9.45
C GLU A 90 -6.34 -16.42 8.79
N VAL A 91 -5.37 -15.55 9.11
CA VAL A 91 -5.17 -14.24 8.46
C VAL A 91 -3.81 -14.25 7.78
N PHE A 92 -3.76 -13.69 6.58
CA PHE A 92 -2.61 -13.80 5.69
C PHE A 92 -2.01 -12.43 5.40
N ASN A 93 -0.71 -12.42 5.10
CA ASN A 93 -0.01 -11.19 4.75
C ASN A 93 -0.61 -10.57 3.50
N GLY A 94 -1.14 -9.35 3.64
CA GLY A 94 -1.86 -8.60 2.62
C GLY A 94 -3.33 -8.41 2.93
N ASP A 95 -3.90 -9.14 3.89
CA ASP A 95 -5.30 -8.99 4.27
C ASP A 95 -5.53 -7.60 4.86
N LEU A 96 -6.53 -6.91 4.33
CA LEU A 96 -6.96 -5.59 4.77
C LEU A 96 -8.07 -5.73 5.80
N GLY A 97 -7.98 -4.95 6.86
CA GLY A 97 -8.98 -4.94 7.91
C GLY A 97 -9.18 -3.56 8.50
N ARG A 98 -10.16 -3.47 9.40
CA ARG A 98 -10.47 -2.26 10.14
C ARG A 98 -10.49 -2.54 11.63
N ILE A 99 -9.88 -1.66 12.42
CA ILE A 99 -9.95 -1.78 13.87
C ILE A 99 -11.38 -1.45 14.29
N SER A 100 -12.11 -2.44 14.78
CA SER A 100 -13.49 -2.28 15.24
C SER A 100 -13.57 -1.81 16.68
N LYS A 101 -12.62 -2.24 17.53
CA LYS A 101 -12.58 -1.89 18.95
C LYS A 101 -11.17 -2.00 19.53
N ILE A 102 -10.86 -1.14 20.49
CA ILE A 102 -9.70 -1.27 21.38
C ILE A 102 -10.21 -1.25 22.81
N ASP A 103 -9.72 -2.16 23.67
CA ASP A 103 -10.12 -2.20 25.08
C ASP A 103 -9.05 -1.61 26.02
N ASP A 104 -9.40 -1.50 27.30
CA ASP A 104 -8.54 -0.91 28.34
C ASP A 104 -7.27 -1.74 28.63
N GLU A 105 -7.16 -2.96 28.09
CA GLU A 105 -5.99 -3.84 28.19
C GLU A 105 -5.12 -3.81 26.91
N ASP A 106 -5.30 -2.79 26.06
CA ASP A 106 -4.60 -2.64 24.78
C ASP A 106 -4.86 -3.81 23.80
N ARG A 107 -5.98 -4.52 23.93
CA ARG A 107 -6.38 -5.56 22.97
C ARG A 107 -7.12 -4.93 21.81
N VAL A 108 -6.63 -5.20 20.60
CA VAL A 108 -7.11 -4.60 19.37
C VAL A 108 -7.94 -5.63 18.60
N LEU A 109 -9.24 -5.37 18.45
CA LEU A 109 -10.13 -6.18 17.62
C LEU A 109 -10.14 -5.63 16.20
N VAL A 110 -9.81 -6.48 15.23
CA VAL A 110 -9.76 -6.12 13.81
C VAL A 110 -10.77 -6.95 13.04
N THR A 111 -11.62 -6.29 12.27
CA THR A 111 -12.53 -6.92 11.31
C THR A 111 -11.85 -6.99 9.95
N PHE A 112 -11.60 -8.18 9.45
CA PHE A 112 -11.10 -8.43 8.10
C PHE A 112 -12.27 -8.75 7.17
N ALA A 113 -12.26 -8.14 5.99
CA ALA A 113 -13.22 -8.44 4.95
C ALA A 113 -12.78 -9.72 4.21
N ASP A 114 -13.39 -10.86 4.53
CA ASP A 114 -13.24 -12.10 3.75
C ASP A 114 -14.38 -12.22 2.73
N VAL A 115 -14.14 -12.97 1.66
CA VAL A 115 -15.07 -13.23 0.55
C VAL A 115 -16.36 -13.90 1.03
N TRP A 116 -16.30 -14.62 2.15
CA TRP A 116 -17.41 -15.43 2.65
C TRP A 116 -18.08 -14.86 3.90
N GLN A 117 -17.33 -14.22 4.80
CA GLN A 117 -17.87 -13.61 6.01
C GLN A 117 -16.87 -12.61 6.62
N GLU A 118 -17.35 -11.52 7.20
CA GLU A 118 -16.50 -10.67 8.04
C GLU A 118 -15.94 -11.47 9.22
N ARG A 119 -14.62 -11.40 9.40
CA ARG A 119 -13.92 -12.10 10.48
C ARG A 119 -13.38 -11.10 11.47
N GLU A 120 -13.76 -11.24 12.73
CA GLU A 120 -13.13 -10.49 13.82
C GLU A 120 -11.96 -11.28 14.42
N VAL A 121 -10.82 -10.61 14.54
CA VAL A 121 -9.58 -11.19 15.06
C VAL A 121 -9.01 -10.27 16.13
N LEU A 122 -8.80 -10.82 17.32
CA LEU A 122 -8.24 -10.10 18.45
C LEU A 122 -6.71 -10.15 18.40
N TYR A 123 -6.03 -9.03 18.57
CA TYR A 123 -4.57 -8.92 18.65
C TYR A 123 -4.17 -8.35 20.01
N GLN A 124 -3.13 -8.94 20.61
CA GLN A 124 -2.59 -8.47 21.88
C GLN A 124 -1.09 -8.71 21.98
N GLY A 125 -0.40 -7.87 22.75
CA GLY A 125 1.04 -8.00 23.00
C GLY A 125 1.86 -8.06 21.70
N GLN A 126 2.65 -9.12 21.54
CA GLN A 126 3.56 -9.25 20.39
C GLN A 126 2.85 -9.43 19.05
N GLU A 127 1.59 -9.87 19.05
CA GLU A 127 0.81 -10.04 17.82
C GLU A 127 0.52 -8.71 17.12
N LEU A 128 0.56 -7.59 17.85
CA LEU A 128 0.43 -6.25 17.28
C LEU A 128 1.58 -5.91 16.30
N GLU A 129 2.72 -6.63 16.36
CA GLU A 129 3.79 -6.54 15.36
C GLU A 129 3.40 -7.11 14.01
N GLU A 130 2.32 -7.89 13.94
CA GLU A 130 1.82 -8.48 12.69
C GLU A 130 0.83 -7.54 11.98
N LEU A 131 0.48 -6.39 12.58
CA LEU A 131 -0.38 -5.37 12.01
C LEU A 131 0.40 -4.12 11.60
N SER A 132 -0.08 -3.45 10.55
CA SER A 132 0.40 -2.13 10.14
C SER A 132 -0.74 -1.28 9.60
N LEU A 133 -0.65 0.04 9.75
CA LEU A 133 -1.58 0.96 9.09
C LEU A 133 -1.52 0.81 7.56
N SER A 134 -2.66 0.95 6.89
CA SER A 134 -2.77 0.69 5.44
C SER A 134 -3.45 1.81 4.64
N TYR A 135 -3.52 3.04 5.18
CA TYR A 135 -3.89 4.23 4.42
C TYR A 135 -2.95 4.48 3.23
N ALA A 136 -1.66 4.21 3.42
CA ALA A 136 -0.66 4.14 2.38
C ALA A 136 0.01 2.76 2.36
N LEU A 137 0.25 2.25 1.16
CA LEU A 137 0.91 0.97 0.94
C LEU A 137 2.10 1.14 0.00
N SER A 138 3.11 0.29 0.17
CA SER A 138 4.12 0.15 -0.87
C SER A 138 3.52 -0.56 -2.08
N ILE A 139 3.92 -0.19 -3.29
CA ILE A 139 3.42 -0.83 -4.53
C ILE A 139 3.59 -2.36 -4.49
N HIS A 140 4.70 -2.85 -3.93
CA HIS A 140 4.93 -4.30 -3.77
C HIS A 140 3.93 -4.99 -2.83
N LYS A 141 3.45 -4.30 -1.78
CA LYS A 141 2.46 -4.83 -0.84
C LYS A 141 1.03 -4.74 -1.36
N SER A 142 0.80 -4.01 -2.46
CA SER A 142 -0.49 -3.95 -3.15
C SER A 142 -0.69 -5.04 -4.22
N GLN A 143 0.28 -5.97 -4.35
CA GLN A 143 0.23 -7.00 -5.38
C GLN A 143 -0.96 -7.94 -5.15
N GLY A 144 -1.84 -8.04 -6.14
CA GLY A 144 -3.07 -8.84 -6.06
C GLY A 144 -4.30 -8.06 -5.60
N SER A 145 -4.12 -6.86 -5.01
CA SER A 145 -5.22 -5.97 -4.61
C SER A 145 -5.54 -4.96 -5.70
N GLU A 146 -6.78 -4.50 -5.79
CA GLU A 146 -7.18 -3.43 -6.70
C GLU A 146 -8.13 -2.48 -6.01
N PHE A 147 -7.98 -1.19 -6.26
CA PHE A 147 -8.69 -0.11 -5.59
C PHE A 147 -9.46 0.73 -6.60
N PRO A 148 -10.66 1.24 -6.26
CA PRO A 148 -11.38 2.18 -7.13
C PRO A 148 -10.51 3.35 -7.57
N VAL A 149 -9.81 3.99 -6.61
CA VAL A 149 -8.93 5.13 -6.87
C VAL A 149 -7.56 4.89 -6.27
N VAL A 150 -6.51 5.17 -7.05
CA VAL A 150 -5.12 5.13 -6.58
C VAL A 150 -4.50 6.51 -6.70
N ILE A 151 -3.83 6.95 -5.64
CA ILE A 151 -2.94 8.12 -5.66
C ILE A 151 -1.50 7.64 -5.54
N MET A 152 -0.63 8.03 -6.46
CA MET A 152 0.78 7.65 -6.44
C MET A 152 1.70 8.88 -6.49
N PRO A 153 2.48 9.13 -5.42
CA PRO A 153 3.58 10.08 -5.47
C PRO A 153 4.66 9.63 -6.46
N ILE A 154 5.09 10.53 -7.36
CA ILE A 154 6.16 10.29 -8.33
C ILE A 154 7.19 11.41 -8.32
N THR A 155 8.31 11.16 -7.62
CA THR A 155 9.36 12.16 -7.39
C THR A 155 10.73 11.64 -7.78
N THR A 156 11.60 12.54 -8.24
CA THR A 156 13.02 12.25 -8.54
C THR A 156 13.81 11.87 -7.29
N MET A 157 13.32 12.19 -6.08
CA MET A 157 13.89 11.71 -4.81
C MET A 157 13.86 10.18 -4.67
N HIS A 158 13.00 9.52 -5.45
CA HIS A 158 12.86 8.06 -5.48
C HIS A 158 13.53 7.45 -6.72
N TYR A 159 14.56 8.10 -7.27
CA TYR A 159 15.18 7.76 -8.55
C TYR A 159 15.43 6.26 -8.76
N VAL A 160 15.93 5.56 -7.74
CA VAL A 160 16.24 4.11 -7.80
C VAL A 160 14.99 3.26 -8.09
N MET A 161 13.82 3.70 -7.62
CA MET A 161 12.54 3.02 -7.78
C MET A 161 11.73 3.52 -8.99
N LEU A 162 12.21 4.52 -9.73
CA LEU A 162 11.59 4.98 -10.97
C LEU A 162 11.83 3.97 -12.10
N GLN A 163 11.09 2.87 -12.05
CA GLN A 163 11.16 1.77 -13.00
C GLN A 163 9.81 1.59 -13.69
N ARG A 164 9.83 1.23 -14.98
CA ARG A 164 8.62 1.07 -15.80
C ARG A 164 7.67 0.01 -15.24
N ASN A 165 8.22 -1.11 -14.78
CA ASN A 165 7.44 -2.19 -14.17
C ASN A 165 6.72 -1.72 -12.90
N LEU A 166 7.38 -0.92 -12.05
CA LEU A 166 6.77 -0.42 -10.81
C LEU A 166 5.61 0.54 -11.11
N LEU A 167 5.81 1.47 -12.05
CA LEU A 167 4.75 2.37 -12.52
C LEU A 167 3.60 1.58 -13.15
N TYR A 168 3.92 0.60 -14.00
CA TYR A 168 2.92 -0.28 -14.60
C TYR A 168 2.11 -1.02 -13.55
N THR A 169 2.76 -1.58 -12.52
CA THR A 169 2.05 -2.22 -11.40
C THR A 169 1.09 -1.25 -10.75
N ALA A 170 1.52 -0.05 -10.36
CA ALA A 170 0.64 0.96 -9.76
C ALA A 170 -0.55 1.33 -10.65
N VAL A 171 -0.33 1.46 -11.96
CA VAL A 171 -1.41 1.70 -12.94
C VAL A 171 -2.44 0.58 -12.90
N THR A 172 -2.00 -0.68 -12.92
CA THR A 172 -2.91 -1.83 -12.87
C THR A 172 -3.63 -2.02 -11.54
N ARG A 173 -3.24 -1.32 -10.47
CA ARG A 173 -3.97 -1.38 -9.19
C ARG A 173 -5.22 -0.48 -9.18
N ALA A 174 -5.32 0.49 -10.10
CA ALA A 174 -6.45 1.42 -10.17
C ALA A 174 -7.56 0.88 -11.07
N LYS A 175 -8.78 0.73 -10.54
CA LYS A 175 -9.96 0.28 -11.30
C LYS A 175 -10.63 1.39 -12.09
N LYS A 176 -10.77 2.58 -11.49
CA LYS A 176 -11.51 3.70 -12.07
C LYS A 176 -10.61 4.91 -12.34
N LEU A 177 -9.74 5.25 -11.40
CA LEU A 177 -8.93 6.46 -11.48
C LEU A 177 -7.54 6.27 -10.88
N LEU A 178 -6.52 6.73 -11.61
CA LEU A 178 -5.15 6.87 -11.12
C LEU A 178 -4.77 8.34 -11.12
N VAL A 179 -4.27 8.85 -9.99
CA VAL A 179 -3.71 10.19 -9.87
C VAL A 179 -2.22 10.10 -9.55
N LEU A 180 -1.40 10.66 -10.43
CA LEU A 180 0.04 10.79 -10.20
C LEU A 180 0.35 12.18 -9.64
N VAL A 181 1.03 12.25 -8.50
CA VAL A 181 1.38 13.50 -7.83
C VAL A 181 2.89 13.68 -7.84
N GLY A 182 3.39 14.66 -8.58
CA GLY A 182 4.82 14.95 -8.65
C GLY A 182 5.25 15.57 -9.98
N THR A 183 6.46 15.26 -10.45
CA THR A 183 7.06 15.97 -11.58
C THR A 183 6.97 15.17 -12.88
N LYS A 184 6.79 15.88 -14.01
CA LYS A 184 6.84 15.28 -15.36
C LYS A 184 8.18 14.58 -15.60
N GLN A 185 9.28 15.14 -15.11
CA GLN A 185 10.61 14.55 -15.20
C GLN A 185 10.66 13.15 -14.55
N ALA A 186 10.15 12.99 -13.33
CA ALA A 186 10.12 11.71 -12.64
C ALA A 186 9.28 10.66 -13.39
N LEU A 187 8.16 11.09 -13.97
CA LEU A 187 7.34 10.26 -14.84
C LEU A 187 8.09 9.82 -16.11
N THR A 188 8.74 10.76 -16.80
CA THR A 188 9.54 10.45 -18.01
C THR A 188 10.66 9.45 -17.70
N ILE A 189 11.40 9.66 -16.60
CA ILE A 189 12.44 8.72 -16.15
C ILE A 189 11.84 7.33 -15.92
N SER A 190 10.71 7.25 -15.21
CA SER A 190 10.04 5.97 -14.91
C SER A 190 9.63 5.22 -16.17
N ILE A 191 9.05 5.93 -17.15
CA ILE A 191 8.62 5.35 -18.43
C ILE A 191 9.82 4.89 -19.26
N GLN A 192 10.90 5.67 -19.30
CA GLN A 192 12.10 5.35 -20.09
C GLN A 192 12.96 4.26 -19.45
N SER A 193 12.84 4.07 -18.13
CA SER A 193 13.58 3.06 -17.37
C SER A 193 13.14 1.64 -17.73
N ASN A 194 13.78 1.10 -18.77
CA ASN A 194 13.66 -0.31 -19.18
C ASN A 194 14.81 -1.16 -18.66
N ARG A 195 15.32 -0.83 -17.45
CA ARG A 195 16.31 -1.67 -16.77
C ARG A 195 15.61 -2.97 -16.40
N SER A 196 15.58 -3.93 -17.31
CA SER A 196 15.22 -5.29 -16.98
C SER A 196 16.25 -5.76 -15.96
N VAL A 197 15.80 -6.07 -14.74
CA VAL A 197 16.63 -6.83 -13.81
C VAL A 197 16.89 -8.14 -14.53
N ARG A 198 18.10 -8.35 -15.06
CA ARG A 198 18.50 -9.65 -15.62
C ARG A 198 18.30 -10.66 -14.51
N ARG A 199 17.27 -11.49 -14.65
CA ARG A 199 16.99 -12.56 -13.71
C ARG A 199 17.91 -13.71 -14.06
N TYR A 200 18.94 -13.92 -13.26
CA TYR A 200 19.79 -15.09 -13.38
C TYR A 200 18.98 -16.32 -12.95
N GLY A 201 18.69 -17.21 -13.89
CA GLY A 201 17.99 -18.46 -13.63
C GLY A 201 18.12 -19.41 -14.81
N HIS A 202 18.30 -20.70 -14.53
CA HIS A 202 18.53 -21.74 -15.54
C HIS A 202 17.25 -22.40 -16.04
N LEU A 203 16.07 -21.90 -15.65
CA LEU A 203 14.80 -22.51 -16.07
C LEU A 203 14.65 -22.44 -17.59
N SER A 204 15.01 -21.31 -18.22
CA SER A 204 15.01 -21.19 -19.68
C SER A 204 15.93 -22.21 -20.33
N ASP A 205 17.14 -22.34 -19.80
CA ASP A 205 18.18 -23.20 -20.36
C ASP A 205 17.74 -24.68 -20.27
N ARG A 206 17.19 -25.09 -19.12
CA ARG A 206 16.66 -26.45 -18.91
C ARG A 206 15.47 -26.77 -19.80
N LEU A 207 14.55 -25.82 -19.99
CA LEU A 207 13.42 -26.01 -20.90
C LEU A 207 13.92 -26.15 -22.35
N ILE A 208 14.89 -25.33 -22.76
CA ILE A 208 15.48 -25.45 -24.10
C ILE A 208 16.16 -26.81 -24.26
N GLU A 209 16.94 -27.27 -23.28
CA GLU A 209 17.64 -28.55 -23.33
C GLU A 209 16.68 -29.75 -23.49
N GLU A 210 15.68 -29.85 -22.61
CA GLU A 210 14.68 -30.93 -22.62
C GLU A 210 13.87 -30.96 -23.94
N PHE A 211 13.36 -29.81 -24.37
CA PHE A 211 12.53 -29.75 -25.59
C PHE A 211 13.35 -29.77 -26.89
N SER A 212 14.65 -29.48 -26.85
CA SER A 212 15.54 -29.67 -28.00
C SER A 212 15.87 -31.15 -28.20
N GLN A 213 16.05 -31.92 -27.12
CA GLN A 213 16.31 -33.37 -27.21
C GLN A 213 15.09 -34.15 -27.72
N ALA A 214 13.88 -33.74 -27.34
CA ALA A 214 12.63 -34.38 -27.78
C ALA A 214 12.37 -34.29 -29.30
N VAL A 215 12.88 -33.27 -29.99
CA VAL A 215 12.70 -33.06 -31.45
C VAL A 215 13.58 -33.99 -32.29
N TYR A 216 14.69 -34.49 -31.74
CA TYR A 216 15.62 -35.40 -32.45
C TYR A 216 15.41 -36.88 -32.14
N SER A 217 14.39 -37.23 -31.34
CA SER A 217 14.08 -38.61 -30.94
C SER A 217 12.80 -39.19 -31.61
N THR A 218 12.35 -38.62 -32.72
CA THR A 218 11.27 -39.17 -33.57
C THR A 218 11.81 -39.49 -34.96
#